data_AF-A0A426WAP6-F1
#
_entry.id   AF-A0A426WAP6-F1
#
_cell.length_a   1.000
_cell.length_b   1.000
_cell.length_c   1.000
_cell.angle_alpha   90.00
_cell.angle_beta   90.00
_cell.angle_gamma   90.00
#
_symmetry.space_group_name_H-M   'P 1'
#
loop_
_entity.id
_entity.type
_entity.pdbx_description
1 polymer ?
#
loop_
_entity_poly.entity_id
_entity_poly.type
_entity_poly.pdbx_seq_one_letter_code
_entity_poly.pdbx_strand_id
1 'polypeptide(L)'
;MAMSWREVLGAVNPVDKPYTHNPHNTHKSPMPGNSANIADSAQGNSKLLEALSTATYGLSITPLEVRDALAPEDIDDWRKGNISTETITAFARSLAQRLEMDMGEVPAHFTERAICKQCGPVWLWFTGEVLGCPWCWNRAADRPIPRPHPVCCGDCAHFERINHPNLGHCAKGKLEAIAGLWDTSQRYCERYLSRPEQPTWRPIEGESGRNNNDLSKPVECNE
;
A
#
# COMPACT_ATOMS: atom_id res chain seq x y z
N MET A 1 5.78 2.30 -12.58
CA MET A 1 6.78 1.27 -12.19
C MET A 1 6.31 -0.01 -12.83
N ALA A 2 7.13 -0.66 -13.66
CA ALA A 2 6.80 -2.01 -14.12
C ALA A 2 6.80 -2.94 -12.91
N MET A 3 5.80 -3.82 -12.80
CA MET A 3 5.74 -4.83 -11.74
C MET A 3 5.83 -6.20 -12.39
N SER A 4 6.63 -7.10 -11.84
CA SER A 4 6.70 -8.46 -12.40
C SER A 4 5.39 -9.19 -12.12
N TRP A 5 4.87 -9.96 -13.07
CA TRP A 5 3.67 -10.79 -12.81
C TRP A 5 3.89 -11.75 -11.63
N ARG A 6 5.14 -12.14 -11.36
CA ARG A 6 5.50 -13.02 -10.24
C ARG A 6 5.18 -12.36 -8.90
N GLU A 7 5.44 -11.06 -8.79
CA GLU A 7 5.14 -10.27 -7.60
C GLU A 7 3.63 -10.09 -7.45
N VAL A 8 2.92 -9.85 -8.55
CA VAL A 8 1.47 -9.61 -8.54
C VAL A 8 0.67 -10.88 -8.23
N LEU A 9 1.05 -12.02 -8.80
CA LEU A 9 0.34 -13.29 -8.64
C LEU A 9 0.83 -14.10 -7.43
N GLY A 10 1.85 -13.62 -6.70
CA GLY A 10 2.41 -14.33 -5.54
C GLY A 10 2.97 -15.71 -5.90
N ALA A 11 3.40 -15.90 -7.15
CA ALA A 11 4.00 -17.14 -7.60
C ALA A 11 5.32 -17.34 -6.87
N VAL A 12 5.33 -18.27 -5.92
CA VAL A 12 6.53 -18.66 -5.18
C VAL A 12 7.56 -19.16 -6.18
N ASN A 13 8.72 -18.52 -6.25
CA ASN A 13 9.82 -19.02 -7.09
C ASN A 13 10.11 -20.46 -6.67
N PRO A 14 10.06 -21.45 -7.59
CA PRO A 14 10.50 -22.79 -7.28
C PRO A 14 12.01 -22.73 -6.97
N VAL A 15 12.34 -22.80 -5.67
CA VAL A 15 13.68 -22.89 -5.06
C VAL A 15 14.81 -22.75 -6.06
N ASP A 16 15.29 -21.50 -6.21
CA ASP A 16 16.43 -21.18 -7.05
C ASP A 16 17.64 -22.01 -6.64
N LYS A 17 18.14 -22.83 -7.57
CA LYS A 17 19.48 -23.39 -7.48
C LYS A 17 20.47 -22.21 -7.52
N PRO A 18 21.50 -22.17 -6.65
CA PRO A 18 22.46 -21.08 -6.62
C PRO A 18 23.24 -21.05 -7.95
N TYR A 19 22.99 -20.03 -8.76
CA TYR A 19 23.80 -19.74 -9.94
C TYR A 19 25.16 -19.22 -9.49
N THR A 20 26.22 -19.94 -9.86
CA THR A 20 27.61 -19.50 -9.75
C THR A 20 27.87 -18.39 -10.75
N HIS A 21 28.02 -17.17 -10.23
CA HIS A 21 28.39 -15.98 -10.99
C HIS A 21 29.89 -16.04 -11.37
N ASN A 22 30.20 -16.24 -12.66
CA ASN A 22 31.56 -16.16 -13.19
C ASN A 22 31.81 -14.77 -13.80
N PRO A 23 32.92 -14.07 -13.45
CA PRO A 23 33.22 -12.76 -14.01
C PRO A 23 34.06 -12.86 -15.29
N HIS A 24 33.64 -12.05 -16.27
CA HIS A 24 34.41 -11.37 -17.31
C HIS A 24 35.35 -12.17 -18.22
N ASN A 25 34.92 -12.35 -19.47
CA ASN A 25 35.82 -12.32 -20.63
C ASN A 25 35.36 -11.25 -21.62
N THR A 26 36.23 -10.25 -21.79
CA THR A 26 36.09 -9.14 -22.73
C THR A 26 36.59 -9.58 -24.10
N HIS A 27 35.71 -9.93 -25.02
CA HIS A 27 36.04 -10.05 -26.44
C HIS A 27 35.27 -8.99 -27.23
N LYS A 28 36.01 -8.03 -27.79
CA LYS A 28 35.54 -7.13 -28.85
C LYS A 28 35.38 -7.96 -30.13
N SER A 29 34.14 -8.14 -30.57
CA SER A 29 33.82 -8.72 -31.88
C SER A 29 33.50 -7.63 -32.91
N PRO A 30 33.74 -7.91 -34.20
CA PRO A 30 33.73 -6.92 -35.28
C PRO A 30 32.30 -6.52 -35.60
N MET A 31 32.09 -5.23 -35.94
CA MET A 31 30.80 -4.73 -36.40
C MET A 31 30.39 -5.36 -37.74
N PRO A 32 29.32 -6.17 -37.79
CA PRO A 32 28.67 -6.56 -39.02
C PRO A 32 27.48 -5.61 -39.19
N GLY A 33 27.62 -4.63 -40.08
CA GLY A 33 26.44 -3.98 -40.64
C GLY A 33 25.59 -5.06 -41.30
N ASN A 34 24.32 -5.20 -40.92
CA ASN A 34 23.27 -5.68 -41.80
C ASN A 34 21.87 -5.49 -41.20
N SER A 35 21.09 -4.76 -41.97
CA SER A 35 19.75 -4.25 -41.72
C SER A 35 18.69 -5.32 -42.01
N ALA A 36 18.71 -6.44 -41.28
CA ALA A 36 17.77 -7.56 -41.47
C ALA A 36 16.91 -7.92 -40.23
N ASN A 37 17.19 -7.38 -39.04
CA ASN A 37 16.48 -7.73 -37.79
C ASN A 37 15.16 -7.00 -37.54
N ILE A 38 14.71 -6.13 -38.45
CA ILE A 38 13.54 -5.27 -38.21
C ILE A 38 12.22 -6.02 -38.47
N ALA A 39 12.21 -7.05 -39.33
CA ALA A 39 10.98 -7.73 -39.73
C ALA A 39 10.37 -8.61 -38.61
N ASP A 40 11.19 -9.32 -37.82
CA ASP A 40 10.68 -10.22 -36.76
C ASP A 40 10.07 -9.47 -35.56
N SER A 41 10.55 -8.25 -35.30
CA SER A 41 10.07 -7.44 -34.17
C SER A 41 8.61 -6.99 -34.33
N ALA A 42 8.17 -6.74 -35.56
CA ALA A 42 6.79 -6.31 -35.82
C ALA A 42 5.77 -7.43 -35.60
N GLN A 43 6.11 -8.67 -35.98
CA GLN A 43 5.21 -9.82 -35.88
C GLN A 43 4.95 -10.23 -34.41
N GLY A 44 5.98 -10.15 -33.55
CA GLY A 44 5.84 -10.48 -32.13
C GLY A 44 4.91 -9.54 -31.35
N ASN A 45 4.90 -8.25 -31.71
CA ASN A 45 4.04 -7.26 -31.05
C ASN A 45 2.56 -7.44 -31.38
N SER A 46 2.23 -7.84 -32.62
CA SER A 46 0.83 -8.09 -33.00
C SER A 46 0.20 -9.24 -32.20
N LYS A 47 0.92 -10.35 -32.05
CA LYS A 47 0.42 -11.53 -31.31
C LYS A 47 0.22 -11.24 -29.83
N LEU A 48 1.14 -10.50 -29.21
CA LEU A 48 1.01 -10.10 -27.82
C LEU A 48 -0.22 -9.22 -27.61
N LEU A 49 -0.40 -8.21 -28.47
CA LEU A 49 -1.56 -7.31 -28.37
C LEU A 49 -2.90 -8.05 -28.56
N GLU A 50 -2.95 -9.05 -29.43
CA GLU A 50 -4.13 -9.91 -29.59
C GLU A 50 -4.42 -10.74 -28.33
N ALA A 51 -3.40 -11.35 -27.73
CA ALA A 51 -3.53 -12.08 -26.47
C ALA A 51 -3.96 -11.17 -25.31
N LEU A 52 -3.39 -9.96 -25.24
CA LEU A 52 -3.77 -8.94 -24.26
C LEU A 52 -5.20 -8.45 -24.48
N SER A 53 -5.62 -8.23 -25.73
CA SER A 53 -7.00 -7.87 -26.07
C SER A 53 -8.00 -8.94 -25.62
N THR A 54 -7.61 -10.21 -25.73
CA THR A 54 -8.42 -11.33 -25.22
C THR A 54 -8.44 -11.34 -23.69
N ALA A 55 -7.28 -11.16 -23.05
CA ALA A 55 -7.12 -11.17 -21.60
C ALA A 55 -7.89 -10.03 -20.90
N THR A 56 -8.01 -8.86 -21.55
CA THR A 56 -8.71 -7.69 -21.01
C THR A 56 -10.19 -7.64 -21.40
N TYR A 57 -10.71 -8.65 -22.11
CA TYR A 57 -12.11 -8.62 -22.54
C TYR A 57 -13.05 -8.58 -21.34
N GLY A 58 -13.88 -7.53 -21.27
CA GLY A 58 -14.83 -7.29 -20.18
C GLY A 58 -14.22 -6.67 -18.91
N LEU A 59 -12.95 -6.26 -18.93
CA LEU A 59 -12.31 -5.52 -17.84
C LEU A 59 -12.32 -4.01 -18.10
N SER A 60 -12.14 -3.22 -17.04
CA SER A 60 -12.01 -1.76 -17.08
C SER A 60 -10.64 -1.28 -17.60
N ILE A 61 -9.69 -2.20 -17.81
CA ILE A 61 -8.33 -1.93 -18.26
C ILE A 61 -8.13 -2.23 -19.75
N THR A 62 -7.29 -1.45 -20.42
CA THR A 62 -6.96 -1.64 -21.84
C THR A 62 -5.77 -2.58 -22.05
N PRO A 63 -5.63 -3.20 -23.24
CA PRO A 63 -4.47 -4.03 -23.57
C PRO A 63 -3.13 -3.29 -23.46
N LEU A 64 -3.12 -2.00 -23.77
CA LEU A 64 -1.92 -1.16 -23.71
C LEU A 64 -1.48 -0.93 -22.26
N GLU A 65 -2.42 -0.68 -21.35
CA GLU A 65 -2.09 -0.53 -19.92
C GLU A 65 -1.55 -1.82 -19.31
N VAL A 66 -2.09 -2.98 -19.69
CA VAL A 66 -1.54 -4.28 -19.25
C VAL A 66 -0.13 -4.48 -19.82
N ARG A 67 0.07 -4.18 -21.11
CA ARG A 67 1.41 -4.25 -21.73
C ARG A 67 2.41 -3.35 -21.01
N ASP A 68 2.03 -2.12 -20.69
CA ASP A 68 2.91 -1.13 -20.08
C ASP A 68 3.21 -1.46 -18.60
N ALA A 69 2.37 -2.29 -17.97
CA ALA A 69 2.59 -2.83 -16.63
C ALA A 69 3.51 -4.06 -16.60
N LEU A 70 3.56 -4.85 -17.69
CA LEU A 70 4.44 -6.02 -17.80
C LEU A 70 5.91 -5.60 -17.88
N ALA A 71 6.78 -6.35 -17.19
CA ALA A 71 8.21 -6.19 -17.35
C ALA A 71 8.67 -6.71 -18.74
N PRO A 72 9.72 -6.16 -19.34
CA PRO A 72 10.24 -6.64 -20.63
C PRO A 72 10.57 -8.14 -20.61
N GLU A 73 11.07 -8.65 -19.49
CA GLU A 73 11.41 -10.06 -19.29
C GLU A 73 10.17 -10.96 -19.35
N ASP A 74 9.05 -10.47 -18.83
CA ASP A 74 7.77 -11.18 -18.84
C ASP A 74 7.17 -11.24 -20.26
N ILE A 75 7.36 -10.19 -21.05
CA ILE A 75 7.00 -10.18 -22.47
C ILE A 75 7.81 -11.24 -23.24
N ASP A 76 9.11 -11.33 -22.96
CA ASP A 76 9.98 -12.31 -23.60
C ASP A 76 9.68 -13.74 -23.15
N ASP A 77 9.35 -13.95 -21.88
CA ASP A 77 8.93 -15.24 -21.35
C ASP A 77 7.60 -15.70 -21.98
N TRP A 78 6.64 -14.79 -22.17
CA TRP A 78 5.42 -15.12 -22.91
C TRP A 78 5.70 -15.49 -24.36
N ARG A 79 6.58 -14.75 -25.06
CA ARG A 79 6.97 -15.06 -26.45
C ARG A 79 7.64 -16.43 -26.59
N LYS A 80 8.40 -16.86 -25.57
CA LYS A 80 9.03 -18.18 -25.50
C LYS A 80 8.06 -19.28 -25.08
N GLY A 81 6.83 -18.93 -24.69
CA GLY A 81 5.83 -19.87 -24.18
C GLY A 81 6.04 -20.29 -22.72
N ASN A 82 6.92 -19.60 -21.98
CA ASN A 82 7.15 -19.83 -20.55
C ASN A 82 5.99 -19.29 -19.69
N ILE A 83 5.28 -18.28 -20.20
CA ILE A 83 4.06 -17.72 -19.59
C ILE A 83 2.90 -18.03 -20.52
N SER A 84 1.84 -18.63 -19.97
CA SER A 84 0.66 -18.96 -20.76
C SER A 84 -0.28 -17.75 -20.89
N THR A 85 -1.21 -17.82 -21.84
CA THR A 85 -2.26 -16.80 -22.01
C THR A 85 -3.18 -16.73 -20.79
N GLU A 86 -3.39 -17.85 -20.09
CA GLU A 86 -4.14 -17.90 -18.84
C GLU A 86 -3.44 -17.10 -17.74
N THR A 87 -2.10 -17.19 -17.65
CA THR A 87 -1.32 -16.37 -16.70
C THR A 87 -1.44 -14.88 -17.01
N ILE A 88 -1.37 -14.49 -18.29
CA ILE A 88 -1.61 -13.09 -18.69
C ILE A 88 -3.04 -12.64 -18.34
N THR A 89 -4.03 -13.51 -18.53
CA THR A 89 -5.43 -13.24 -18.18
C THR A 89 -5.60 -13.03 -16.67
N ALA A 90 -4.97 -13.88 -15.86
CA ALA A 90 -4.97 -13.73 -14.41
C ALA A 90 -4.29 -12.41 -14.00
N PHE A 91 -3.14 -12.08 -14.59
CA PHE A 91 -2.44 -10.83 -14.35
C PHE A 91 -3.30 -9.60 -14.70
N ALA A 92 -3.95 -9.59 -15.87
CA ALA A 92 -4.82 -8.51 -16.31
C ALA A 92 -5.99 -8.28 -15.32
N ARG A 93 -6.61 -9.35 -14.81
CA ARG A 93 -7.67 -9.26 -13.79
C ARG A 93 -7.14 -8.70 -12.47
N SER A 94 -5.99 -9.18 -11.99
CA SER A 94 -5.36 -8.67 -10.77
C SER A 94 -4.99 -7.19 -10.90
N LEU A 95 -4.51 -6.78 -12.07
CA LEU A 95 -4.18 -5.38 -12.35
C LEU A 95 -5.42 -4.49 -12.40
N ALA A 96 -6.49 -4.92 -13.09
CA ALA A 96 -7.76 -4.20 -13.11
C ALA A 96 -8.32 -4.01 -11.69
N GLN A 97 -8.39 -5.08 -10.90
CA GLN A 97 -8.82 -5.02 -9.50
C GLN A 97 -7.92 -4.08 -8.68
N ARG A 98 -6.61 -4.05 -8.95
CA ARG A 98 -5.71 -3.14 -8.25
C ARG A 98 -5.99 -1.68 -8.58
N LEU A 99 -6.29 -1.35 -9.84
CA LEU A 99 -6.68 -0.01 -10.25
C LEU A 99 -8.00 0.43 -9.58
N GLU A 100 -8.99 -0.46 -9.51
CA GLU A 100 -10.24 -0.23 -8.77
C GLU A 100 -9.95 0.10 -7.30
N MET A 101 -9.14 -0.72 -6.62
CA MET A 101 -8.74 -0.47 -5.24
C MET A 101 -7.96 0.83 -5.07
N ASP A 102 -7.08 1.18 -6.00
CA ASP A 102 -6.32 2.44 -5.99
C ASP A 102 -7.24 3.68 -6.09
N MET A 103 -8.40 3.54 -6.74
CA MET A 103 -9.47 4.55 -6.78
C MET A 103 -10.35 4.57 -5.52
N GLY A 104 -10.14 3.64 -4.59
CA GLY A 104 -10.93 3.50 -3.37
C GLY A 104 -12.20 2.65 -3.56
N GLU A 105 -12.32 1.94 -4.67
CA GLU A 105 -13.42 1.01 -4.90
C GLU A 105 -13.20 -0.31 -4.14
N VAL A 106 -14.30 -0.98 -3.81
CA VAL A 106 -14.29 -2.26 -3.09
C VAL A 106 -14.54 -3.38 -4.09
N PRO A 107 -13.58 -4.32 -4.27
CA PRO A 107 -13.82 -5.49 -5.11
C PRO A 107 -15.05 -6.27 -4.64
N ALA A 108 -15.84 -6.81 -5.58
CA ALA A 108 -17.13 -7.43 -5.27
C ALA A 108 -17.07 -8.59 -4.24
N HIS A 109 -15.94 -9.27 -4.11
CA HIS A 109 -15.73 -10.39 -3.18
C HIS A 109 -15.21 -9.95 -1.79
N PHE A 110 -14.95 -8.66 -1.59
CA PHE A 110 -14.54 -8.12 -0.30
C PHE A 110 -15.79 -7.71 0.50
N THR A 111 -16.45 -8.70 1.08
CA THR A 111 -17.76 -8.53 1.75
C THR A 111 -17.68 -8.47 3.27
N GLU A 112 -16.53 -8.80 3.85
CA GLU A 112 -16.35 -8.94 5.28
C GLU A 112 -15.66 -7.72 5.90
N ARG A 113 -15.98 -7.46 7.17
CA ARG A 113 -15.35 -6.37 7.93
C ARG A 113 -14.13 -6.89 8.66
N ALA A 114 -13.02 -6.18 8.53
CA ALA A 114 -11.77 -6.49 9.21
C ALA A 114 -11.08 -5.24 9.75
N ILE A 115 -10.10 -5.43 10.63
CA ILE A 115 -9.29 -4.36 11.22
C ILE A 115 -7.85 -4.52 10.77
N CYS A 116 -7.35 -3.54 10.01
CA CYS A 116 -5.94 -3.44 9.69
C CYS A 116 -5.22 -2.61 10.75
N LYS A 117 -4.13 -3.11 11.33
CA LYS A 117 -3.32 -2.37 12.32
C LYS A 117 -2.78 -1.03 11.80
N GLN A 118 -2.67 -0.90 10.47
CA GLN A 118 -2.16 0.30 9.81
C GLN A 118 -3.26 1.23 9.30
N CYS A 119 -4.35 0.66 8.75
CA CYS A 119 -5.40 1.46 8.11
C CYS A 119 -6.66 1.63 8.95
N GLY A 120 -6.84 0.85 10.02
CA GLY A 120 -8.10 0.76 10.75
C GLY A 120 -9.13 -0.15 10.06
N PRO A 121 -10.44 0.14 10.19
CA PRO A 121 -11.50 -0.68 9.60
C PRO A 121 -11.47 -0.71 8.06
N VAL A 122 -11.50 -1.90 7.48
CA VAL A 122 -11.40 -2.13 6.03
C VAL A 122 -12.31 -3.29 5.60
N TRP A 123 -12.62 -3.36 4.31
CA TRP A 123 -13.30 -4.51 3.69
C TRP A 123 -12.29 -5.62 3.39
N LEU A 124 -12.60 -6.89 3.60
CA LEU A 124 -11.79 -8.04 3.16
C LEU A 124 -12.70 -9.19 2.75
N TRP A 125 -12.14 -10.29 2.26
CA TRP A 125 -12.90 -11.53 2.02
C TRP A 125 -13.05 -12.40 3.29
N PHE A 126 -12.55 -11.93 4.44
CA PHE A 126 -12.65 -12.60 5.74
C PHE A 126 -12.69 -11.59 6.89
N THR A 127 -13.22 -12.02 8.04
CA THR A 127 -13.25 -11.22 9.27
C THR A 127 -11.98 -11.40 10.09
N GLY A 128 -11.53 -10.37 10.82
CA GLY A 128 -10.45 -10.49 11.80
C GLY A 128 -9.52 -9.29 11.82
N GLU A 129 -8.34 -9.47 12.45
CA GLU A 129 -7.28 -8.46 12.47
C GLU A 129 -6.14 -8.86 11.52
N VAL A 130 -5.60 -7.88 10.79
CA VAL A 130 -4.47 -8.07 9.87
C VAL A 130 -3.37 -7.04 10.11
N LEU A 131 -2.12 -7.43 9.91
CA LEU A 131 -0.97 -6.52 9.98
C LEU A 131 -1.02 -5.48 8.84
N GLY A 132 -1.46 -5.90 7.65
CA GLY A 132 -1.61 -5.05 6.47
C GLY A 132 -2.84 -5.46 5.66
N CYS A 133 -3.44 -4.49 4.97
CA CYS A 133 -4.55 -4.71 4.04
C CYS A 133 -4.15 -4.26 2.62
N PRO A 134 -4.91 -4.65 1.58
CA PRO A 134 -4.61 -4.25 0.20
C PRO A 134 -4.52 -2.72 -0.01
N TRP A 135 -5.25 -1.92 0.76
CA TRP A 135 -5.19 -0.44 0.71
C TRP A 135 -4.07 0.19 1.55
N CYS A 136 -3.17 -0.56 2.19
CA CYS A 136 -2.02 0.03 2.87
C CYS A 136 -1.17 0.91 1.93
N TRP A 137 -1.10 0.53 0.66
CA TRP A 137 -0.45 1.34 -0.38
C TRP A 137 -1.21 2.63 -0.68
N ASN A 138 -2.54 2.60 -0.67
CA ASN A 138 -3.34 3.82 -0.77
C ASN A 138 -3.05 4.75 0.39
N ARG A 139 -2.97 4.21 1.62
CA ARG A 139 -2.57 4.99 2.79
C ARG A 139 -1.23 5.70 2.56
N ALA A 140 -0.21 4.96 2.12
CA ALA A 140 1.13 5.49 1.89
C ALA A 140 1.17 6.56 0.78
N ALA A 141 0.31 6.41 -0.23
CA ALA A 141 0.21 7.35 -1.35
C ALA A 141 -0.80 8.49 -1.13
N ASP A 142 -1.35 8.64 0.08
CA ASP A 142 -2.50 9.51 0.38
C ASP A 142 -3.58 9.37 -0.70
N ARG A 143 -4.10 8.15 -0.88
CA ARG A 143 -5.28 7.78 -1.69
C ARG A 143 -6.46 7.29 -0.80
N PRO A 144 -7.70 7.34 -1.29
CA PRO A 144 -8.88 6.95 -0.51
C PRO A 144 -8.84 5.47 -0.08
N ILE A 145 -9.40 5.19 1.10
CA ILE A 145 -9.61 3.84 1.62
C ILE A 145 -11.09 3.66 1.94
N PRO A 146 -11.81 2.73 1.29
CA PRO A 146 -13.22 2.51 1.56
C PRO A 146 -13.43 1.96 2.97
N ARG A 147 -14.43 2.48 3.67
CA ARG A 147 -14.71 2.12 5.08
C ARG A 147 -15.98 1.29 5.22
N PRO A 148 -15.94 0.16 5.94
CA PRO A 148 -17.12 -0.68 6.13
C PRO A 148 -18.18 -0.08 7.07
N HIS A 149 -17.79 0.87 7.91
CA HIS A 149 -18.68 1.57 8.81
C HIS A 149 -18.12 2.96 9.15
N PRO A 150 -18.95 3.86 9.70
CA PRO A 150 -18.48 5.14 10.21
C PRO A 150 -17.42 4.96 11.31
N VAL A 151 -16.50 5.90 11.40
CA VAL A 151 -15.47 6.00 12.44
C VAL A 151 -15.66 7.29 13.23
N CYS A 152 -15.32 7.29 14.51
CA CYS A 152 -15.37 8.49 15.34
C CYS A 152 -14.19 9.42 15.02
N CYS A 153 -14.44 10.73 14.98
CA CYS A 153 -13.39 11.71 14.70
C CYS A 153 -12.28 11.67 15.77
N GLY A 154 -12.62 11.47 17.03
CA GLY A 154 -11.69 11.40 18.16
C GLY A 154 -10.66 10.27 18.04
N ASP A 155 -11.02 9.19 17.37
CA ASP A 155 -10.14 8.03 17.13
C ASP A 155 -9.22 8.25 15.93
N CYS A 156 -9.40 9.35 15.18
CA CYS A 156 -8.61 9.69 14.02
C CYS A 156 -7.35 10.46 14.42
N ALA A 157 -6.20 10.09 13.86
CA ALA A 157 -4.95 10.81 14.02
C ALA A 157 -5.01 12.23 13.43
N HIS A 158 -5.92 12.49 12.49
CA HIS A 158 -6.12 13.81 11.89
C HIS A 158 -7.06 14.73 12.67
N PHE A 159 -7.66 14.26 13.76
CA PHE A 159 -8.53 15.10 14.58
C PHE A 159 -7.71 15.91 15.57
N GLU A 160 -7.76 17.22 15.42
CA GLU A 160 -7.06 18.20 16.24
C GLU A 160 -8.08 18.90 17.14
N ARG A 161 -7.99 18.65 18.45
CA ARG A 161 -8.86 19.31 19.44
C ARG A 161 -8.52 20.79 19.49
N ILE A 162 -9.55 21.64 19.57
CA ILE A 162 -9.39 23.06 19.90
C ILE A 162 -9.47 23.25 21.42
N ASN A 163 -9.56 24.50 21.89
CA ASN A 163 -9.72 24.82 23.33
C ASN A 163 -11.10 24.42 23.88
N HIS A 164 -11.46 23.15 23.74
CA HIS A 164 -12.70 22.54 24.18
C HIS A 164 -12.48 21.02 24.32
N PRO A 165 -13.04 20.37 25.35
CA PRO A 165 -12.77 18.96 25.64
C PRO A 165 -13.07 18.02 24.48
N ASN A 166 -14.19 18.24 23.77
CA ASN A 166 -14.70 17.30 22.75
C ASN A 166 -14.72 17.87 21.32
N LEU A 167 -14.36 19.14 21.14
CA LEU A 167 -14.52 19.84 19.86
C LEU A 167 -13.16 20.00 19.20
N GLY A 168 -13.12 19.86 17.88
CA GLY A 168 -11.90 19.96 17.11
C GLY A 168 -12.16 20.12 15.61
N HIS A 169 -11.09 20.00 14.83
CA HIS A 169 -11.12 20.06 13.37
C HIS A 169 -10.33 18.89 12.78
N CYS A 170 -10.53 18.62 11.50
CA CYS A 170 -9.82 17.64 10.72
C CYS A 170 -8.66 18.33 10.00
N ALA A 171 -7.43 17.95 10.32
CA ALA A 171 -6.22 18.46 9.67
C ALA A 171 -6.16 18.21 8.14
N LYS A 172 -6.99 17.30 7.63
CA LYS A 172 -7.14 17.00 6.20
C LYS A 172 -8.20 17.85 5.49
N GLY A 173 -8.81 18.82 6.18
CA GLY A 173 -9.76 19.77 5.58
C GLY A 173 -11.05 19.14 5.06
N LYS A 174 -11.51 18.04 5.66
CA LYS A 174 -12.83 17.47 5.35
C LYS A 174 -13.92 18.47 5.73
N LEU A 175 -15.09 18.42 5.08
CA LEU A 175 -16.19 19.33 5.35
C LEU A 175 -16.63 19.26 6.83
N GLU A 176 -16.67 20.41 7.50
CA GLU A 176 -17.03 20.52 8.91
C GLU A 176 -18.25 21.41 9.08
N ALA A 177 -18.97 21.23 10.19
CA ALA A 177 -19.96 22.22 10.59
C ALA A 177 -19.24 23.51 11.00
N ILE A 178 -19.95 24.64 11.00
CA ILE A 178 -19.41 25.95 11.43
C ILE A 178 -18.80 25.86 12.85
N ALA A 179 -19.39 25.02 13.71
CA ALA A 179 -18.91 24.79 15.07
C ALA A 179 -17.71 23.83 15.17
N GLY A 180 -17.26 23.21 14.08
CA GLY A 180 -16.23 22.16 14.07
C GLY A 180 -16.80 20.73 14.19
N LEU A 181 -15.95 19.79 14.57
CA LEU A 181 -16.23 18.36 14.70
C LEU A 181 -16.21 17.95 16.18
N TRP A 182 -17.27 17.26 16.62
CA TRP A 182 -17.22 16.54 17.90
C TRP A 182 -16.38 15.26 17.75
N ASP A 183 -15.60 14.91 18.75
CA ASP A 183 -14.79 13.70 18.77
C ASP A 183 -15.63 12.40 18.64
N THR A 184 -16.85 12.39 19.20
CA THR A 184 -17.81 11.29 19.04
C THR A 184 -18.56 11.30 17.70
N SER A 185 -18.32 12.29 16.82
CA SER A 185 -18.98 12.35 15.52
C SER A 185 -18.54 11.17 14.65
N GLN A 186 -19.52 10.36 14.23
CA GLN A 186 -19.30 9.23 13.35
C GLN A 186 -19.38 9.64 11.87
N ARG A 187 -18.36 9.30 11.08
CA ARG A 187 -18.29 9.67 9.65
C ARG A 187 -17.64 8.58 8.81
N TYR A 188 -18.04 8.46 7.55
CA TYR A 188 -17.31 7.71 6.53
C TYR A 188 -16.11 8.54 6.06
N CYS A 189 -14.97 8.37 6.71
CA CYS A 189 -13.74 9.09 6.38
C CYS A 189 -12.76 8.18 5.63
N GLU A 190 -12.64 8.39 4.32
CA GLU A 190 -11.68 7.67 3.46
C GLU A 190 -10.22 7.96 3.80
N ARG A 191 -9.97 9.06 4.54
CA ARG A 191 -8.67 9.50 5.02
C ARG A 191 -8.41 9.12 6.47
N TYR A 192 -9.28 8.33 7.10
CA TYR A 192 -9.13 7.94 8.49
C TYR A 192 -7.77 7.27 8.73
N LEU A 193 -7.13 7.64 9.83
CA LEU A 193 -5.95 6.97 10.35
C LEU A 193 -6.19 6.71 11.82
N SER A 194 -6.06 5.46 12.26
CA SER A 194 -6.15 5.15 13.69
C SER A 194 -5.10 5.95 14.43
N ARG A 195 -5.52 6.69 15.46
CA ARG A 195 -4.60 7.34 16.37
C ARG A 195 -3.74 6.25 17.00
N PRO A 196 -2.41 6.34 16.95
CA PRO A 196 -1.57 5.40 17.67
C PRO A 196 -1.97 5.43 19.14
N GLU A 197 -2.16 4.26 19.75
CA GLU A 197 -2.41 4.19 21.19
C GLU A 197 -1.30 4.99 21.86
N GLN A 198 -1.67 6.04 22.59
CA GLN A 198 -0.67 6.73 23.39
C GLN A 198 -0.09 5.68 24.32
N PRO A 199 1.24 5.52 24.36
CA PRO A 199 1.85 4.66 25.36
C PRO A 199 1.28 5.12 26.68
N THR A 200 0.53 4.25 27.34
CA THR A 200 0.08 4.51 28.70
C THR A 200 1.36 4.57 29.49
N TRP A 201 1.91 5.77 29.66
CA TRP A 201 2.99 6.03 30.59
C TRP A 201 2.40 5.72 31.95
N ARG A 202 2.46 4.44 32.35
CA ARG A 202 2.32 4.07 33.74
C ARG A 202 3.54 4.70 34.39
N PRO A 203 3.38 5.65 35.32
CA PRO A 203 4.48 6.05 36.17
C PRO A 203 5.11 4.75 36.67
N ILE A 204 6.42 4.61 36.53
CA ILE A 204 7.12 3.50 37.16
C ILE A 204 6.96 3.77 38.66
N GLU A 205 5.93 3.18 39.27
CA GLU A 205 5.69 3.19 40.71
C GLU A 205 6.82 2.40 41.37
N GLY A 206 8.01 3.01 41.48
CA GLY A 206 9.22 2.29 41.88
C GLY A 206 10.45 3.11 42.22
N GLU A 207 10.47 4.43 41.99
CA GLU A 207 11.52 5.29 42.55
C GLU A 207 10.96 6.13 43.71
N SER A 208 10.66 5.45 44.81
CA SER A 208 10.60 6.07 46.13
C SER A 208 12.01 6.51 46.53
N GLY A 209 12.43 7.63 45.96
CA GLY A 209 13.61 8.37 46.38
C GLY A 209 13.52 8.65 47.89
N ARG A 210 14.51 8.15 48.62
CA ARG A 210 14.73 8.43 50.03
C ARG A 210 14.73 9.94 50.27
N ASN A 211 13.89 10.37 51.21
CA ASN A 211 14.04 11.66 51.87
C ASN A 211 15.43 11.74 52.52
N ASN A 212 16.34 12.51 51.93
CA ASN A 212 17.48 13.09 52.66
C ASN A 212 17.05 14.47 53.16
N ASN A 213 16.21 14.48 54.21
CA ASN A 213 16.19 15.60 55.14
C ASN A 213 17.33 15.37 56.12
N ASP A 214 18.52 15.90 55.81
CA ASP A 214 19.47 16.25 56.85
C ASP A 214 20.42 17.36 56.39
N LEU A 215 20.79 18.21 57.35
CA LEU A 215 21.71 19.35 57.32
C LEU A 215 21.23 20.73 56.83
N SER A 216 20.66 21.48 57.78
CA SER A 216 21.25 22.68 58.40
C SER A 216 21.67 23.87 57.51
N LYS A 217 20.99 25.02 57.66
CA LYS A 217 21.45 26.19 58.48
C LYS A 217 20.58 27.45 58.24
N PRO A 218 20.25 28.22 59.29
CA PRO A 218 19.82 29.61 59.16
C PRO A 218 21.04 30.54 59.09
N VAL A 219 20.96 31.61 58.29
CA VAL A 219 21.90 32.74 58.32
C VAL A 219 21.22 33.87 59.06
N GLU A 220 21.76 34.20 60.24
CA GLU A 220 21.47 35.41 61.00
C GLU A 220 21.95 36.65 60.22
N CYS A 221 21.08 37.64 60.08
CA CYS A 221 21.45 39.01 59.73
C CYS A 221 21.65 39.79 61.03
N ASN A 222 22.85 40.31 61.26
CA ASN A 222 23.12 41.33 62.27
C ASN A 222 23.31 42.71 61.59
N GLU A 223 22.84 43.72 62.31
CA GLU A 223 22.82 45.17 62.02
C GLU A 223 24.21 45.80 61.81
#